data_AF-A0A8X8YBK0-F1
#
_entry.id   AF-A0A8X8YBK0-F1
#
_cell.length_a   1.000
_cell.length_b   1.000
_cell.length_c   1.000
_cell.angle_alpha   90.00
_cell.angle_beta   90.00
_cell.angle_gamma   90.00
#
_symmetry.space_group_name_H-M   'P 1'
#
loop_
_entity.id
_entity.type
_entity.pdbx_description
1 polymer ?
#
loop_
_entity_poly.entity_id
_entity_poly.type
_entity_poly.pdbx_seq_one_letter_code
_entity_poly.pdbx_strand_id
1 'polypeptide(L)'
;MSTSSSKIVNRCKRSLAEIAVKAVLAVADLERKDVNLDLIKVEGKVGGKLEDTELVSVIVVDKDMSHPQMPKQMEDAKIAILTCPFDLPKPKTKHKVDIDTVEKFQTLRLQEQKCFDDMVQKCKAGLVRRKAFGTAKDQMIYIEHCANSRAVTIFIRVGRFICSSPPCSVLPLLAENSGLQPIETLSAVKSQQIKNYMIFSSGKNDMREQNVFETFIGKQQQILLSTQVVKMIMKIDGVIAI
;
A
#
# COMPACT_ATOMS: atom_id res chain seq x y z
N MET A 1 5.19 0.95 22.80
CA MET A 1 5.90 1.33 21.56
C MET A 1 6.13 0.08 20.71
N SER A 2 5.39 -0.13 19.62
CA SER A 2 5.54 -1.27 18.69
C SER A 2 5.85 -0.75 17.29
N THR A 3 6.82 -1.36 16.58
CA THR A 3 7.27 -1.23 15.17
C THR A 3 7.32 0.13 14.44
N SER A 4 6.42 1.08 14.69
CA SER A 4 6.37 2.43 14.09
C SER A 4 7.18 3.48 14.86
N SER A 5 7.50 3.23 16.14
CA SER A 5 8.16 4.19 17.02
C SER A 5 9.64 4.45 16.72
N SER A 6 10.32 3.52 16.04
CA SER A 6 11.74 3.64 15.66
C SER A 6 11.96 4.18 14.24
N LYS A 7 10.89 4.50 13.51
CA LYS A 7 10.94 5.03 12.14
C LYS A 7 10.62 6.53 12.12
N ILE A 8 10.87 7.17 10.98
CA ILE A 8 10.60 8.59 10.64
C ILE A 8 9.18 9.06 11.06
N VAL A 9 8.26 8.11 11.26
CA VAL A 9 6.85 8.27 11.62
C VAL A 9 6.60 8.66 13.10
N ASN A 10 7.63 8.82 13.95
CA ASN A 10 7.42 9.05 15.40
C ASN A 10 6.47 10.22 15.74
N ARG A 11 6.45 11.30 14.92
CA ARG A 11 5.52 12.43 15.09
C ARG A 11 4.04 12.06 14.86
N CYS A 12 3.74 11.17 13.91
CA CYS A 12 2.38 10.81 13.49
C CYS A 12 2.04 9.33 13.76
N LYS A 13 2.67 8.70 14.76
CA LYS A 13 2.54 7.26 15.00
C LYS A 13 1.13 6.80 15.37
N ARG A 14 0.34 7.64 16.05
CA ARG A 14 -1.03 7.28 16.49
C ARG A 14 -1.98 7.18 15.30
N SER A 15 -2.06 8.23 14.48
CA SER A 15 -2.94 8.26 13.32
C SER A 15 -2.61 7.14 12.32
N LEU A 16 -1.32 6.92 12.03
CA LEU A 16 -0.88 5.84 11.14
C LEU A 16 -1.14 4.44 11.71
N ALA A 17 -0.99 4.24 13.02
CA ALA A 17 -1.34 2.97 13.66
C ALA A 17 -2.85 2.70 13.59
N GLU A 18 -3.68 3.70 13.87
CA GLU A 18 -5.13 3.59 13.75
C GLU A 18 -5.58 3.27 12.32
N ILE A 19 -4.98 3.95 11.33
CA ILE A 19 -5.23 3.71 9.90
C ILE A 19 -4.85 2.27 9.52
N ALA A 20 -3.68 1.79 9.93
CA ALA A 20 -3.23 0.44 9.63
C ALA A 20 -4.15 -0.63 10.26
N VAL A 21 -4.55 -0.44 11.52
CA VAL A 21 -5.48 -1.35 12.20
C VAL A 21 -6.83 -1.36 11.52
N LYS A 22 -7.38 -0.18 11.16
CA LYS A 22 -8.65 -0.07 10.42
C LYS A 22 -8.57 -0.75 9.05
N ALA A 23 -7.47 -0.60 8.32
CA ALA A 23 -7.27 -1.24 7.03
C ALA A 23 -7.27 -2.77 7.14
N VAL A 24 -6.55 -3.32 8.12
CA VAL A 24 -6.49 -4.75 8.35
C VAL A 24 -7.86 -5.29 8.79
N LEU A 25 -8.55 -4.62 9.70
CA LEU A 25 -9.88 -5.03 10.18
C LEU A 25 -10.93 -5.04 9.05
N ALA A 26 -10.82 -4.14 8.07
CA ALA A 26 -11.74 -4.08 6.94
C ALA A 26 -11.58 -5.26 5.96
N VAL A 27 -10.39 -5.85 5.88
CA VAL A 27 -10.09 -6.95 4.96
C VAL A 27 -10.10 -8.32 5.64
N ALA A 28 -9.83 -8.36 6.94
CA ALA A 28 -9.66 -9.57 7.73
C ALA A 28 -10.90 -10.47 7.72
N ASP A 29 -10.67 -11.77 7.47
CA ASP A 29 -11.68 -12.80 7.66
C ASP A 29 -11.61 -13.32 9.11
N LEU A 30 -12.56 -12.90 9.95
CA LEU A 30 -12.58 -13.22 11.38
C LEU A 30 -12.68 -14.72 11.68
N GLU A 31 -13.31 -15.50 10.79
CA GLU A 31 -13.47 -16.94 10.93
C GLU A 31 -12.15 -17.69 10.72
N ARG A 32 -11.39 -17.30 9.69
CA ARG A 32 -10.09 -17.91 9.36
C ARG A 32 -8.92 -17.27 10.10
N LYS A 33 -9.15 -16.11 10.74
CA LYS A 33 -8.12 -15.29 11.39
C LYS A 33 -6.95 -14.99 10.45
N ASP A 34 -7.25 -14.81 9.18
CA ASP A 34 -6.27 -14.55 8.13
C ASP A 34 -6.59 -13.24 7.41
N VAL A 35 -5.55 -12.64 6.83
CA VAL A 35 -5.62 -11.33 6.18
C VAL A 35 -4.97 -11.42 4.80
N ASN A 36 -5.76 -11.26 3.75
CA ASN A 36 -5.25 -11.18 2.39
C ASN A 36 -4.64 -9.80 2.13
N LEU A 37 -3.32 -9.72 2.14
CA LEU A 37 -2.59 -8.47 1.95
C LEU A 37 -2.75 -7.89 0.52
N ASP A 38 -3.06 -8.72 -0.47
CA ASP A 38 -3.28 -8.29 -1.86
C ASP A 38 -4.47 -7.34 -2.02
N LEU A 39 -5.43 -7.38 -1.09
CA LEU A 39 -6.58 -6.48 -1.07
C LEU A 39 -6.23 -5.11 -0.45
N ILE A 40 -5.08 -4.98 0.22
CA ILE A 40 -4.62 -3.73 0.80
C ILE A 40 -3.57 -3.11 -0.13
N LYS A 41 -3.96 -2.02 -0.80
CA LYS A 41 -3.05 -1.26 -1.65
C LYS A 41 -2.46 -0.09 -0.86
N VAL A 42 -1.16 0.14 -0.95
CA VAL A 42 -0.53 1.33 -0.38
C VAL A 42 -0.10 2.24 -1.52
N GLU A 43 -0.71 3.42 -1.60
CA GLU A 43 -0.42 4.42 -2.63
C GLU A 43 0.27 5.62 -2.01
N GLY A 44 1.47 5.94 -2.51
CA GLY A 44 2.29 7.03 -2.01
C GLY A 44 2.37 8.16 -3.02
N LYS A 45 1.98 9.37 -2.62
CA LYS A 45 2.23 10.58 -3.42
C LYS A 45 3.18 11.52 -2.71
N VAL A 46 4.08 12.09 -3.51
CA VAL A 46 5.00 13.11 -3.06
C VAL A 46 4.27 14.44 -2.86
N GLY A 47 4.54 15.12 -1.76
CA GLY A 47 3.94 16.41 -1.43
C GLY A 47 2.80 16.34 -0.40
N GLY A 48 2.60 17.45 0.32
CA GLY A 48 1.74 17.50 1.51
C GLY A 48 2.50 17.14 2.80
N LYS A 49 1.77 17.09 3.92
CA LYS A 49 2.31 16.65 5.21
C LYS A 49 1.99 15.18 5.45
N LEU A 50 2.80 14.51 6.26
CA LEU A 50 2.51 13.13 6.70
C LEU A 50 1.16 13.03 7.43
N GLU A 51 0.73 14.12 8.06
CA GLU A 51 -0.56 14.27 8.75
C GLU A 51 -1.77 14.14 7.82
N ASP A 52 -1.60 14.42 6.52
CA ASP A 52 -2.65 14.32 5.50
C ASP A 52 -2.85 12.88 4.98
N THR A 53 -2.15 11.90 5.58
CA THR A 53 -2.30 10.48 5.25
C THR A 53 -3.66 9.99 5.71
N GLU A 54 -4.45 9.44 4.79
CA GLU A 54 -5.82 8.99 5.06
C GLU A 54 -6.02 7.53 4.61
N LEU A 55 -6.85 6.82 5.36
CA LEU A 55 -7.37 5.53 4.91
C LEU A 55 -8.48 5.79 3.90
N VAL A 56 -8.29 5.30 2.68
CA VAL A 56 -9.31 5.37 1.66
C VAL A 56 -9.91 3.98 1.54
N SER A 57 -11.17 3.79 1.97
CA SER A 57 -11.92 2.53 1.85
C SER A 57 -12.33 2.18 0.41
N VAL A 58 -11.56 2.69 -0.54
CA VAL A 58 -11.88 2.85 -1.94
C VAL A 58 -10.63 2.50 -2.76
N ILE A 59 -10.84 2.13 -4.01
CA ILE A 59 -9.74 1.93 -4.97
C ILE A 59 -9.30 3.29 -5.49
N VAL A 60 -8.00 3.58 -5.33
CA VAL A 60 -7.35 4.76 -5.91
C VAL A 60 -6.55 4.33 -7.13
N VAL A 61 -6.72 5.07 -8.23
CA VAL A 61 -5.97 4.87 -9.47
C VAL A 61 -5.21 6.14 -9.80
N ASP A 62 -3.90 6.01 -9.96
CA ASP A 62 -3.03 7.10 -10.41
C ASP A 62 -3.13 7.25 -11.93
N LYS A 63 -4.21 7.90 -12.38
CA LYS A 63 -4.45 8.14 -13.80
C LYS A 63 -5.21 9.45 -13.99
N ASP A 64 -4.81 10.18 -15.02
CA ASP A 64 -5.50 11.39 -15.46
C ASP A 64 -6.67 11.06 -16.39
N MET A 65 -7.64 11.95 -16.44
CA MET A 65 -8.73 11.88 -17.43
C MET A 65 -8.17 12.04 -18.83
N SER A 66 -8.66 11.25 -19.78
CA SER A 66 -8.14 11.22 -21.15
C SER A 66 -8.34 12.52 -21.92
N HIS A 67 -9.37 13.31 -21.58
CA HIS A 67 -9.67 14.57 -22.24
C HIS A 67 -10.05 15.68 -21.24
N PRO A 68 -9.61 16.94 -21.42
CA PRO A 68 -9.94 18.04 -20.50
C PRO A 68 -11.44 18.35 -20.39
N GLN A 69 -12.23 18.09 -21.44
CA GLN A 69 -13.70 18.23 -21.42
C GLN A 69 -14.41 17.10 -20.66
N MET A 70 -13.69 16.05 -20.25
CA MET A 70 -14.26 14.97 -19.45
C MET A 70 -14.62 15.53 -18.06
N PRO A 71 -15.83 15.21 -17.54
CA PRO A 71 -16.29 15.73 -16.26
C PRO A 71 -15.32 15.38 -15.13
N LYS A 72 -15.11 16.34 -14.21
CA LYS A 72 -14.20 16.14 -13.07
C LYS A 72 -14.84 15.28 -11.97
N GLN A 73 -16.15 15.34 -11.82
CA GLN A 73 -16.90 14.52 -10.88
C GLN A 73 -18.03 13.86 -11.65
N MET A 74 -18.24 12.57 -11.40
CA MET A 74 -19.29 11.79 -12.04
C MET A 74 -20.00 10.96 -10.99
N GLU A 75 -21.23 11.36 -10.70
CA GLU A 75 -22.15 10.58 -9.86
C GLU A 75 -22.70 9.43 -10.72
N ASP A 76 -22.87 8.25 -10.12
CA ASP A 76 -23.34 7.02 -10.79
C ASP A 76 -22.56 6.60 -12.07
N ALA A 77 -21.25 6.88 -12.06
CA ALA A 77 -20.27 6.45 -13.04
C ALA A 77 -20.10 4.93 -13.25
N LYS A 78 -20.41 4.45 -14.45
CA LYS A 78 -20.18 3.05 -14.85
C LYS A 78 -18.72 2.73 -15.13
N ILE A 79 -18.17 1.74 -14.42
CA ILE A 79 -16.77 1.34 -14.52
C ILE A 79 -16.69 -0.02 -15.19
N ALA A 80 -15.98 -0.08 -16.31
CA ALA A 80 -15.67 -1.32 -17.00
C ALA A 80 -14.18 -1.63 -16.86
N ILE A 81 -13.88 -2.86 -16.43
CA ILE A 81 -12.53 -3.41 -16.51
C ILE A 81 -12.45 -4.13 -17.85
N LEU A 82 -11.85 -3.47 -18.84
CA LEU A 82 -11.69 -4.01 -20.18
C LEU A 82 -10.30 -4.59 -20.33
N THR A 83 -10.23 -5.85 -20.75
CA THR A 83 -8.98 -6.47 -21.22
C THR A 83 -8.74 -6.22 -22.71
N CYS A 84 -9.79 -5.85 -23.46
CA CYS A 84 -9.70 -5.46 -24.86
C CYS A 84 -9.50 -3.93 -25.01
N PRO A 85 -8.81 -3.49 -26.07
CA PRO A 85 -8.76 -2.07 -26.41
C PRO A 85 -10.16 -1.57 -26.76
N PHE A 86 -10.51 -0.38 -26.28
CA PHE A 86 -11.76 0.30 -26.61
C PHE A 86 -11.65 1.03 -27.95
N ASP A 87 -11.29 0.27 -28.98
CA ASP A 87 -11.15 0.75 -30.36
C ASP A 87 -12.15 0.03 -31.26
N LEU A 88 -12.45 0.64 -32.42
CA LEU A 88 -13.19 -0.04 -33.47
C LEU A 88 -12.53 -1.38 -33.80
N PRO A 89 -13.31 -2.48 -33.90
CA PRO A 89 -12.77 -3.81 -34.14
C PRO A 89 -12.09 -3.82 -35.50
N LYS A 90 -10.76 -3.90 -35.51
CA LYS A 90 -9.99 -4.02 -36.75
C LYS A 90 -10.26 -5.40 -37.34
N PRO A 91 -10.71 -5.50 -38.60
CA PRO A 91 -10.85 -6.79 -39.25
C PRO A 91 -9.49 -7.50 -39.26
N LYS A 92 -9.46 -8.77 -38.85
CA LYS A 92 -8.21 -9.56 -38.83
C LYS A 92 -7.66 -9.81 -40.25
N THR A 93 -8.54 -9.74 -41.23
CA THR A 93 -8.24 -9.84 -42.66
C THR A 93 -8.06 -8.45 -43.27
N LYS A 94 -7.16 -8.33 -44.26
CA LYS A 94 -6.94 -7.09 -45.01
C LYS A 94 -8.12 -6.84 -45.96
N HIS A 95 -9.24 -6.36 -45.44
CA HIS A 95 -10.33 -5.83 -46.25
C HIS A 95 -10.11 -4.35 -46.50
N LYS A 96 -10.03 -3.97 -47.78
CA LYS A 96 -10.09 -2.57 -48.19
C LYS A 96 -11.56 -2.21 -48.35
N VAL A 97 -11.99 -1.17 -47.66
CA VAL A 97 -13.34 -0.62 -47.82
C VAL A 97 -13.22 0.54 -48.80
N ASP A 98 -13.72 0.35 -50.02
CA ASP A 98 -13.72 1.38 -51.05
C ASP A 98 -14.93 2.31 -50.86
N ILE A 99 -14.67 3.61 -50.71
CA ILE A 99 -15.68 4.63 -50.45
C ILE A 99 -15.76 5.55 -51.67
N ASP A 100 -16.67 5.24 -52.60
CA ASP A 100 -16.81 6.00 -53.85
C ASP A 100 -17.82 7.16 -53.76
N THR A 101 -18.71 7.13 -52.76
CA THR A 101 -19.87 8.04 -52.68
C THR A 101 -19.96 8.70 -51.32
N VAL A 102 -20.40 9.96 -51.31
CA VAL A 102 -20.59 10.76 -50.07
C VAL A 102 -21.61 10.11 -49.13
N GLU A 103 -22.66 9.47 -49.67
CA GLU A 103 -23.67 8.75 -48.90
C GLU A 103 -23.07 7.55 -48.15
N LYS A 104 -22.22 6.75 -48.82
CA LYS A 104 -21.50 5.63 -48.20
C LYS A 104 -20.63 6.12 -47.03
N PHE A 105 -19.94 7.24 -47.20
CA PHE A 105 -19.12 7.83 -46.13
C PHE A 105 -19.96 8.22 -44.91
N GLN A 106 -21.13 8.83 -45.12
CA GLN A 106 -22.04 9.19 -44.02
C GLN A 106 -22.57 7.96 -43.29
N THR A 107 -22.97 6.91 -44.02
CA THR A 107 -23.44 5.66 -43.40
C THR A 107 -22.34 4.96 -42.59
N LEU A 108 -21.09 4.96 -43.07
CA LEU A 108 -19.93 4.42 -42.34
C LEU A 108 -19.70 5.17 -41.03
N ARG A 109 -19.71 6.50 -41.07
CA ARG A 109 -19.55 7.34 -39.87
C ARG A 109 -20.64 7.05 -38.82
N LEU A 110 -21.89 6.89 -39.26
CA LEU A 110 -22.99 6.53 -38.37
C LEU A 110 -22.85 5.11 -37.81
N GLN A 111 -22.35 4.16 -38.61
CA GLN A 111 -22.09 2.79 -38.14
C GLN A 111 -20.95 2.74 -37.12
N GLU A 112 -19.87 3.48 -37.34
CA GLU A 112 -18.77 3.61 -36.38
C GLU A 112 -19.26 4.18 -35.06
N GLN A 113 -20.05 5.25 -35.11
CA GLN A 113 -20.63 5.88 -33.92
C GLN A 113 -21.55 4.91 -33.16
N LYS A 114 -22.45 4.21 -33.85
CA LYS A 114 -23.32 3.19 -33.24
C LYS A 114 -22.52 2.07 -32.57
N CYS A 115 -21.43 1.63 -33.19
CA CYS A 115 -20.59 0.58 -32.62
C CYS A 115 -19.99 1.00 -31.28
N PHE A 116 -19.56 2.27 -31.16
CA PHE A 116 -19.12 2.83 -29.88
C PHE A 116 -20.25 2.92 -28.86
N ASP A 117 -21.44 3.39 -29.24
CA ASP A 117 -22.60 3.49 -28.35
C ASP A 117 -22.98 2.10 -27.79
N ASP A 118 -22.98 1.06 -28.64
CA ASP A 118 -23.24 -0.32 -28.25
C ASP A 118 -22.17 -0.86 -27.28
N MET A 119 -20.91 -0.50 -27.46
CA MET A 119 -19.84 -0.86 -26.53
C MET A 119 -20.00 -0.16 -25.17
N VAL A 120 -20.38 1.13 -25.18
CA VAL A 120 -20.64 1.90 -23.93
C VAL A 120 -21.83 1.31 -23.18
N GLN A 121 -22.92 0.95 -23.87
CA GLN A 121 -24.11 0.38 -23.24
C GLN A 121 -23.85 -0.96 -22.52
N LYS A 122 -22.88 -1.75 -22.99
CA LYS A 122 -22.51 -3.04 -22.36
C LYS A 122 -21.81 -2.88 -21.00
N CYS A 123 -21.39 -1.68 -20.63
CA CYS A 123 -20.70 -1.40 -19.37
C CYS A 123 -21.69 -1.14 -18.21
N LYS A 124 -21.47 -1.74 -17.02
CA LYS A 124 -22.33 -1.63 -15.80
C LYS A 124 -21.83 -0.60 -14.76
N ALA A 125 -22.74 -0.10 -13.91
CA ALA A 125 -22.65 1.16 -13.15
C ALA A 125 -22.01 1.13 -11.74
N GLY A 126 -21.21 2.14 -11.37
CA GLY A 126 -20.62 2.45 -10.04
C GLY A 126 -20.57 3.97 -9.78
N LEU A 127 -19.71 4.54 -8.92
CA LEU A 127 -19.54 6.02 -8.74
C LEU A 127 -18.05 6.41 -8.80
N VAL A 128 -17.70 7.53 -9.47
CA VAL A 128 -16.30 7.91 -9.74
C VAL A 128 -16.09 9.41 -9.50
N ARG A 129 -15.18 9.74 -8.58
CA ARG A 129 -14.83 11.11 -8.23
C ARG A 129 -13.34 11.36 -8.48
N ARG A 130 -13.02 12.53 -9.03
CA ARG A 130 -11.64 13.03 -9.06
C ARG A 130 -11.41 13.88 -7.83
N LYS A 131 -10.29 13.65 -7.17
CA LYS A 131 -9.81 14.51 -6.08
C LYS A 131 -8.45 15.05 -6.49
N ALA A 132 -8.32 16.38 -6.48
CA ALA A 132 -7.07 17.05 -6.77
C ALA A 132 -6.27 17.19 -5.48
N PHE A 133 -4.98 16.87 -5.50
CA PHE A 133 -4.11 16.97 -4.33
C PHE A 133 -2.97 17.94 -4.57
N GLY A 134 -3.01 19.12 -3.94
CA GLY A 134 -1.91 20.07 -3.98
C GLY A 134 -1.75 20.75 -5.33
N THR A 135 -0.60 20.60 -5.99
CA THR A 135 -0.29 21.24 -7.27
C THR A 135 -1.18 20.71 -8.40
N ALA A 136 -1.54 21.57 -9.35
CA ALA A 136 -2.56 21.31 -10.37
C ALA A 136 -2.35 20.04 -11.26
N LYS A 137 -1.16 19.44 -11.22
CA LYS A 137 -0.75 18.26 -12.01
C LYS A 137 -0.87 16.92 -11.28
N ASP A 138 -1.15 16.88 -9.98
CA ASP A 138 -1.28 15.61 -9.23
C ASP A 138 -2.76 15.30 -8.98
N GLN A 139 -3.32 14.44 -9.81
CA GLN A 139 -4.73 14.07 -9.77
C GLN A 139 -4.86 12.56 -9.74
N MET A 140 -5.74 12.10 -8.88
CA MET A 140 -6.05 10.68 -8.72
C MET A 140 -7.55 10.49 -8.84
N ILE A 141 -7.91 9.34 -9.38
CA ILE A 141 -9.30 8.92 -9.51
C ILE A 141 -9.66 8.08 -8.28
N TYR A 142 -10.70 8.50 -7.59
CA TYR A 142 -11.29 7.87 -6.41
C TYR A 142 -12.60 7.20 -6.83
N ILE A 143 -12.71 5.90 -6.59
CA ILE A 143 -13.87 5.10 -7.04
C ILE A 143 -14.82 4.82 -5.88
N GLU A 144 -15.47 5.86 -5.35
CA GLU A 144 -16.25 5.77 -4.09
C GLU A 144 -17.50 4.87 -4.24
N HIS A 145 -17.96 4.28 -3.13
CA HIS A 145 -19.21 3.50 -3.05
C HIS A 145 -19.33 2.26 -3.93
N CYS A 146 -18.27 1.44 -4.02
CA CYS A 146 -18.38 0.10 -4.58
C CYS A 146 -19.12 -0.86 -3.62
N ALA A 147 -20.28 -1.39 -4.05
CA ALA A 147 -21.15 -2.27 -3.26
C ALA A 147 -20.47 -3.56 -2.72
N ASN A 148 -19.30 -3.93 -3.24
CA ASN A 148 -18.53 -5.13 -2.85
C ASN A 148 -17.02 -4.89 -2.73
N SER A 149 -16.57 -3.68 -2.37
CA SER A 149 -15.13 -3.46 -2.18
C SER A 149 -14.64 -4.06 -0.86
N ARG A 150 -14.05 -5.26 -0.92
CA ARG A 150 -13.16 -5.77 0.14
C ARG A 150 -11.75 -5.19 0.05
N ALA A 151 -11.45 -4.43 -1.01
CA ALA A 151 -10.15 -3.80 -1.19
C ALA A 151 -10.11 -2.43 -0.52
N VAL A 152 -8.96 -2.12 0.09
CA VAL A 152 -8.74 -0.87 0.83
C VAL A 152 -7.43 -0.26 0.38
N THR A 153 -7.40 1.05 0.16
CA THR A 153 -6.19 1.77 -0.22
C THR A 153 -5.73 2.68 0.91
N ILE A 154 -4.50 2.49 1.40
CA ILE A 154 -3.88 3.43 2.33
C ILE A 154 -3.18 4.49 1.47
N PHE A 155 -3.64 5.74 1.55
CA PHE A 155 -3.06 6.85 0.80
C PHE A 155 -2.10 7.65 1.69
N ILE A 156 -0.80 7.53 1.41
CA ILE A 156 0.25 8.17 2.20
C ILE A 156 0.78 9.40 1.47
N ARG A 157 0.76 10.55 2.16
CA ARG A 157 1.40 11.78 1.67
C ARG A 157 2.76 11.92 2.33
N VAL A 158 3.81 12.05 1.51
CA VAL A 158 5.19 12.16 2.03
C VAL A 158 5.88 13.33 1.34
N GLY A 159 6.37 14.29 2.13
CA GLY A 159 7.33 15.29 1.63
C GLY A 159 8.66 14.60 1.26
N ARG A 160 9.42 15.15 0.30
CA ARG A 160 10.72 14.58 -0.12
C ARG A 160 11.64 14.42 1.09
N PHE A 161 11.90 13.19 1.53
CA PHE A 161 12.86 12.90 2.59
C PHE A 161 13.67 11.64 2.28
N ILE A 162 14.99 11.80 2.37
CA ILE A 162 16.00 10.78 2.17
C ILE A 162 15.97 9.86 3.40
N CYS A 163 15.74 8.57 3.18
CA CYS A 163 15.74 7.57 4.23
C CYS A 163 17.19 7.18 4.56
N SER A 164 17.76 7.80 5.59
CA SER A 164 19.09 7.43 6.11
C SER A 164 18.96 6.75 7.46
N SER A 165 18.50 5.50 7.49
CA SER A 165 18.89 4.59 8.59
C SER A 165 18.63 3.12 8.21
N PRO A 166 19.63 2.23 8.36
CA PRO A 166 19.42 0.80 8.27
C PRO A 166 18.72 0.28 9.54
N PRO A 167 17.90 -0.78 9.45
CA PRO A 167 17.34 -1.43 10.63
C PRO A 167 18.43 -2.28 11.29
N CYS A 168 18.92 -1.87 12.46
CA CYS A 168 19.86 -2.65 13.27
C CYS A 168 19.10 -3.28 14.46
N SER A 169 19.12 -4.61 14.56
CA SER A 169 18.52 -5.34 15.68
C SER A 169 19.54 -6.26 16.34
N VAL A 170 20.15 -5.78 17.44
CA VAL A 170 20.57 -6.63 18.57
C VAL A 170 20.30 -5.88 19.88
N LEU A 171 19.89 -6.61 20.92
CA LEU A 171 19.51 -6.06 22.23
C LEU A 171 20.59 -5.18 22.92
N PRO A 172 21.90 -5.48 22.80
CA PRO A 172 22.94 -4.59 23.34
C PRO A 172 23.05 -3.27 22.57
N LEU A 173 22.90 -3.31 21.24
CA LEU A 173 22.91 -2.11 20.40
C LEU A 173 21.73 -1.19 20.73
N LEU A 174 20.58 -1.71 21.19
CA LEU A 174 19.48 -0.88 21.67
C LEU A 174 19.85 -0.08 22.92
N ALA A 175 20.58 -0.68 23.85
CA ALA A 175 21.08 0.02 25.04
C ALA A 175 22.13 1.07 24.66
N GLU A 176 23.04 0.71 23.76
CA GLU A 176 24.08 1.60 23.25
C GLU A 176 23.48 2.79 22.46
N ASN A 177 22.50 2.53 21.59
CA ASN A 177 21.75 3.56 20.86
C ASN A 177 20.91 4.47 21.78
N SER A 178 20.60 4.00 22.98
CA SER A 178 19.86 4.76 24.00
C SER A 178 20.78 5.47 25.00
N GLY A 179 22.11 5.40 24.81
CA GLY A 179 23.11 6.00 25.69
C GLY A 179 23.28 5.29 27.04
N LEU A 180 22.77 4.06 27.19
CA LEU A 180 22.93 3.25 28.39
C LEU A 180 24.14 2.32 28.25
N GLN A 181 24.80 2.02 29.37
CA GLN A 181 25.88 1.04 29.39
C GLN A 181 25.31 -0.36 29.12
N PRO A 182 25.72 -1.04 28.02
CA PRO A 182 25.13 -2.32 27.62
C PRO A 182 25.27 -3.41 28.69
N ILE A 183 26.41 -3.43 29.39
CA ILE A 183 26.75 -4.46 30.38
C ILE A 183 25.86 -4.35 31.62
N GLU A 184 25.70 -3.14 32.17
CA GLU A 184 24.85 -2.89 33.34
C GLU A 184 23.38 -3.19 33.03
N THR A 185 22.92 -2.76 31.84
CA THR A 185 21.54 -2.97 31.39
C THR A 185 21.24 -4.46 31.19
N LEU A 186 22.15 -5.23 30.59
CA LEU A 186 22.01 -6.68 30.42
C LEU A 186 22.00 -7.42 31.75
N SER A 187 22.85 -7.02 32.70
CA SER A 187 22.91 -7.61 34.04
C SER A 187 21.61 -7.37 34.83
N ALA A 188 21.09 -6.14 34.77
CA ALA A 188 19.82 -5.76 35.38
C ALA A 188 18.63 -6.53 34.78
N VAL A 189 18.60 -6.71 33.45
CA VAL A 189 17.54 -7.48 32.79
C VAL A 189 17.62 -8.97 33.16
N LYS A 190 18.82 -9.58 33.11
CA LYS A 190 18.98 -11.01 33.43
C LYS A 190 18.59 -11.35 34.86
N SER A 191 18.95 -10.49 35.82
CA SER A 191 18.57 -10.69 37.23
C SER A 191 17.06 -10.57 37.47
N GLN A 192 16.36 -9.78 36.66
CA GLN A 192 14.90 -9.61 36.73
C GLN A 192 14.13 -10.67 35.93
N GLN A 193 14.69 -11.21 34.85
CA GLN A 193 14.08 -12.30 34.07
C GLN A 193 13.85 -13.57 34.89
N ILE A 194 14.72 -13.84 35.88
CA ILE A 194 14.56 -14.97 36.82
C ILE A 194 13.32 -14.78 37.71
N LYS A 195 12.84 -13.55 37.87
CA LYS A 195 11.65 -13.17 38.65
C LYS A 195 10.41 -12.88 37.78
N ASN A 196 10.48 -13.14 36.46
CA ASN A 196 9.55 -12.70 35.40
C ASN A 196 9.57 -11.18 35.12
N TYR A 197 9.48 -10.82 33.82
CA TYR A 197 9.33 -9.49 33.19
C TYR A 197 10.62 -8.77 32.65
N MET A 198 10.48 -8.08 31.50
CA MET A 198 11.52 -7.50 30.59
C MET A 198 11.21 -6.02 30.21
N ILE A 199 12.24 -5.20 29.86
CA ILE A 199 12.38 -3.70 29.99
C ILE A 199 12.57 -2.88 28.69
N PHE A 200 12.11 -1.58 28.64
CA PHE A 200 12.96 -0.36 28.40
C PHE A 200 12.49 1.02 28.97
N SER A 201 13.39 1.69 29.72
CA SER A 201 13.51 3.14 30.08
C SER A 201 12.31 3.93 30.65
N SER A 202 12.08 3.87 31.98
CA SER A 202 11.45 4.93 32.82
C SER A 202 11.34 4.56 34.32
N GLY A 203 12.11 3.59 34.83
CA GLY A 203 11.97 3.10 36.21
C GLY A 203 10.80 2.12 36.45
N LYS A 204 9.94 1.89 35.44
CA LYS A 204 9.04 0.73 35.39
C LYS A 204 9.50 -0.21 34.28
N ASN A 205 9.68 -1.47 34.62
CA ASN A 205 10.47 -2.43 33.85
C ASN A 205 9.63 -3.43 33.05
N ASP A 206 8.31 -3.21 32.95
CA ASP A 206 7.42 -4.13 32.24
C ASP A 206 7.06 -3.62 30.84
N MET A 207 7.53 -4.31 29.80
CA MET A 207 7.19 -4.05 28.39
C MET A 207 5.68 -4.10 28.13
N ARG A 208 4.91 -4.86 28.93
CA ARG A 208 3.44 -4.91 28.82
C ARG A 208 2.81 -3.60 29.27
N GLU A 209 3.24 -3.05 30.40
CA GLU A 209 2.78 -1.73 30.90
C GLU A 209 3.22 -0.59 29.97
N GLN A 210 4.37 -0.75 29.31
CA GLN A 210 4.89 0.21 28.35
C GLN A 210 4.31 0.08 26.92
N ASN A 211 3.32 -0.82 26.74
CA ASN A 211 2.66 -1.10 25.47
C ASN A 211 3.65 -1.45 24.34
N VAL A 212 4.76 -2.12 24.66
CA VAL A 212 5.76 -2.59 23.69
C VAL A 212 5.35 -4.00 23.27
N PHE A 213 4.78 -4.11 22.07
CA PHE A 213 4.30 -5.37 21.53
C PHE A 213 5.03 -5.71 20.23
N GLU A 214 5.41 -6.96 20.09
CA GLU A 214 5.90 -7.54 18.84
C GLU A 214 5.08 -8.78 18.52
N THR A 215 4.89 -9.07 17.23
CA THR A 215 4.22 -10.28 16.81
C THR A 215 5.10 -11.49 17.10
N PHE A 216 4.53 -12.52 17.75
CA PHE A 216 5.23 -13.77 18.03
C PHE A 216 5.81 -14.42 16.76
N ILE A 217 5.01 -14.45 15.68
CA ILE A 217 5.40 -14.98 14.37
C ILE A 217 6.64 -14.25 13.83
N GLY A 218 6.64 -12.91 13.89
CA GLY A 218 7.79 -12.11 13.45
C GLY A 218 9.07 -12.43 14.21
N LYS A 219 9.01 -12.66 15.53
CA LYS A 219 10.18 -13.07 16.32
C LYS A 219 10.66 -14.48 16.01
N GLN A 220 9.73 -15.41 15.89
CA GLN A 220 10.04 -16.79 15.51
C GLN A 220 10.71 -16.85 14.14
N GLN A 221 10.19 -16.11 13.16
CA GLN A 221 10.77 -16.02 11.82
C GLN A 221 12.14 -15.33 11.82
N GLN A 222 12.32 -14.24 12.57
CA GLN A 222 13.64 -13.58 12.70
C GLN A 222 14.71 -14.57 13.19
N ILE A 223 14.42 -15.33 14.25
CA ILE A 223 15.37 -16.31 14.81
C ILE A 223 15.65 -17.45 13.80
N LEU A 224 14.60 -17.96 13.14
CA LEU A 224 14.73 -19.03 12.16
C LEU A 224 15.58 -18.62 10.96
N LEU A 225 15.31 -17.43 10.40
CA LEU A 225 16.04 -16.90 9.25
C LEU A 225 17.50 -16.61 9.59
N SER A 226 17.77 -16.00 10.75
CA SER A 226 19.14 -15.78 11.21
C SER A 226 19.90 -17.11 11.36
N THR A 227 19.26 -18.13 11.93
CA THR A 227 19.87 -19.46 12.07
C THR A 227 20.12 -20.11 10.71
N GLN A 228 19.19 -19.95 9.77
CA GLN A 228 19.34 -20.46 8.41
C GLN A 228 20.51 -19.80 7.67
N VAL A 229 20.64 -18.47 7.77
CA VAL A 229 21.76 -17.71 7.17
C VAL A 229 23.09 -18.18 7.76
N VAL A 230 23.20 -18.30 9.08
CA VAL A 230 24.41 -18.82 9.74
C VAL A 230 24.73 -20.24 9.27
N LYS A 231 23.71 -21.10 9.15
CA LYS A 231 23.87 -22.47 8.63
C LYS A 231 24.31 -22.50 7.16
N MET A 232 23.90 -21.54 6.34
CA MET A 232 24.37 -21.42 4.96
C MET A 232 25.81 -20.94 4.90
N ILE A 233 26.19 -19.96 5.71
CA ILE A 233 27.57 -19.44 5.79
C ILE A 233 28.52 -20.53 6.30
N MET A 234 28.15 -21.27 7.35
CA MET A 234 28.96 -22.37 7.90
C MET A 234 29.12 -23.56 6.96
N LYS A 235 28.32 -23.65 5.88
CA LYS A 235 28.45 -24.68 4.85
C LYS A 235 29.37 -24.27 3.69
N ILE A 236 29.87 -23.03 3.68
CA ILE A 236 30.80 -22.57 2.67
C ILE A 236 32.21 -23.00 3.11
N ASP A 237 32.68 -24.13 2.59
CA ASP A 237 34.01 -24.69 2.91
C ASP A 237 35.17 -24.00 2.14
N GLY A 238 34.88 -23.08 1.22
CA GLY A 238 35.91 -22.34 0.50
C GLY A 238 35.39 -21.05 -0.14
N VAL A 239 36.05 -19.94 0.14
CA VAL A 239 35.85 -18.66 -0.56
C VAL A 239 36.99 -18.52 -1.57
N ILE A 240 36.70 -18.75 -2.85
CA ILE A 240 37.64 -18.43 -3.93
C ILE A 240 37.44 -16.96 -4.25
N ALA A 241 38.31 -16.11 -3.71
CA ALA A 241 38.42 -14.72 -4.16
C ALA A 241 39.20 -14.71 -5.48
N ILE A 242 38.60 -14.13 -6.52
CA ILE A 242 39.27 -13.83 -7.80
C ILE A 242 40.08 -12.54 -7.62
#